data_AF-A0A8C0GZ34-F1
#
_entry.id   AF-A0A8C0GZ34-F1
#
_cell.length_a   1.000
_cell.length_b   1.000
_cell.length_c   1.000
_cell.angle_alpha   90.00
_cell.angle_beta   90.00
_cell.angle_gamma   90.00
#
_symmetry.space_group_name_H-M   'P 1'
#
loop_
_entity.id
_entity.type
_entity.pdbx_description
1 polymer ?
#
loop_
_entity_poly.entity_id
_entity_poly.type
_entity_poly.pdbx_seq_one_letter_code
_entity_poly.pdbx_strand_id
1 'polypeptide(L)' 'MKARQKVKRKGAAKDRVFGCDLLEHLQHSGQEVPQVLKSCTEFVEQHGIVDGIYRLSGVSSNIQKLR' A
#
# COMPACT_ATOMS: atom_id res chain seq x y z
N MET A 1 29.04 -7.16 21.73
CA MET A 1 27.63 -7.14 22.21
C MET A 1 26.73 -7.36 20.99
N LYS A 2 26.07 -8.52 20.85
CA LYS A 2 25.17 -8.78 19.70
C LYS A 2 23.78 -8.22 20.01
N ALA A 3 23.30 -7.29 19.19
CA ALA A 3 21.99 -6.67 19.34
C ALA A 3 20.88 -7.74 19.24
N ARG A 4 20.03 -7.81 20.27
CA ARG A 4 18.84 -8.66 20.30
C ARG A 4 17.91 -8.29 19.15
N GLN A 5 17.81 -9.15 18.15
CA GLN A 5 16.84 -9.01 17.07
C GLN A 5 15.45 -9.24 17.67
N LYS A 6 14.73 -8.16 17.95
CA LYS A 6 13.32 -8.23 18.38
C LYS A 6 12.53 -8.83 17.21
N VAL A 7 12.19 -10.11 17.32
CA VAL A 7 11.23 -10.77 16.43
C VAL A 7 9.91 -10.03 16.58
N LYS A 8 9.67 -9.08 15.67
CA LYS A 8 8.42 -8.35 15.57
C LYS A 8 7.38 -9.42 15.23
N ARG A 9 6.50 -9.74 16.17
CA ARG A 9 5.37 -10.66 15.96
C ARG A 9 4.68 -10.22 14.67
N LYS A 10 4.87 -11.01 13.61
CA LYS A 10 4.17 -10.82 12.34
C LYS A 10 2.70 -11.01 12.66
N GLY A 11 1.93 -9.91 12.72
CA GLY A 11 0.49 -10.01 12.56
C GLY A 11 0.21 -10.86 11.32
N ALA A 12 -0.86 -11.65 11.35
CA ALA A 12 -1.15 -12.63 10.32
C ALA A 12 -0.87 -12.04 8.92
N ALA A 13 -0.04 -12.73 8.13
CA ALA A 13 0.40 -12.26 6.81
C ALA A 13 -0.77 -11.92 5.87
N LYS A 14 -1.97 -12.45 6.18
CA LYS A 14 -3.22 -12.27 5.46
C LYS A 14 -3.67 -10.81 5.28
N ASP A 15 -3.34 -9.89 6.18
CA ASP A 15 -3.89 -8.51 6.11
C ASP A 15 -2.88 -7.48 5.57
N ARG A 16 -1.68 -7.91 5.15
CA ARG A 16 -0.65 -6.99 4.67
C ARG A 16 -0.83 -6.70 3.18
N VAL A 17 -1.27 -5.49 2.87
CA VAL A 17 -1.33 -4.98 1.49
C VAL A 17 0.03 -4.44 1.03
N PHE A 18 0.72 -3.68 1.90
CA PHE A 18 1.98 -3.02 1.53
C PHE A 18 3.22 -3.85 1.89
N GLY A 19 4.15 -3.96 0.94
CA GLY A 19 5.42 -4.68 1.11
C GLY A 19 5.29 -6.20 1.13
N CYS A 20 4.18 -6.74 0.60
CA CYS A 20 4.00 -8.17 0.33
C CYS A 20 4.36 -8.50 -1.13
N ASP A 21 4.47 -9.79 -1.43
CA ASP A 21 4.61 -10.27 -2.81
C ASP A 21 3.29 -10.08 -3.57
N LEU A 22 3.38 -9.56 -4.80
CA LEU A 22 2.19 -9.25 -5.60
C LEU A 22 1.42 -10.52 -5.97
N LEU A 23 2.10 -11.59 -6.37
CA LEU A 23 1.44 -12.82 -6.81
C LEU A 23 0.70 -13.47 -5.63
N GLU A 24 1.34 -13.54 -4.47
CA GLU A 24 0.70 -14.03 -3.24
C GLU A 24 -0.55 -13.21 -2.88
N HIS A 25 -0.48 -11.88 -3.01
CA HIS A 25 -1.61 -10.98 -2.74
C HIS A 25 -2.78 -11.20 -3.71
N LEU A 26 -2.50 -11.34 -5.01
CA LEU A 26 -3.52 -11.60 -6.03
C LEU A 26 -4.16 -12.98 -5.85
N GLN A 27 -3.36 -14.01 -5.56
CA GLN A 27 -3.86 -15.35 -5.27
C GLN A 27 -4.75 -15.39 -4.03
N HIS A 28 -4.38 -14.70 -2.95
CA HIS A 28 -5.19 -14.63 -1.73
C HIS A 28 -6.48 -13.82 -1.90
N SER A 29 -6.44 -12.73 -2.68
CA SER A 29 -7.60 -11.86 -2.89
C SER A 29 -8.53 -12.35 -4.01
N GLY A 30 -8.06 -13.23 -4.89
CA GLY A 30 -8.80 -13.68 -6.09
C GLY A 30 -9.05 -12.55 -7.09
N GLN A 31 -8.26 -11.47 -7.03
CA GLN A 31 -8.38 -10.32 -7.93
C GLN A 31 -7.22 -10.32 -8.93
N GLU A 32 -7.45 -9.79 -10.14
CA GLU A 32 -6.39 -9.57 -11.13
C GLU A 32 -5.56 -8.31 -10.86
N VAL A 33 -6.14 -7.35 -10.12
CA VAL A 33 -5.50 -6.09 -9.74
C VAL A 33 -5.81 -5.80 -8.27
N PRO A 34 -4.82 -5.39 -7.44
CA PRO A 34 -5.07 -5.07 -6.03
C PRO A 34 -6.11 -3.96 -5.88
N GLN A 35 -7.05 -4.12 -4.93
CA GLN A 35 -8.14 -3.18 -4.72
C GLN A 35 -7.65 -1.75 -4.42
N VAL A 36 -6.55 -1.60 -3.68
CA VAL A 36 -5.95 -0.29 -3.39
C VAL A 36 -5.56 0.45 -4.68
N LEU A 37 -5.08 -0.24 -5.71
CA LEU A 37 -4.72 0.40 -6.97
C LEU A 37 -5.96 0.85 -7.72
N LYS A 38 -7.01 0.01 -7.80
CA LYS A 38 -8.29 0.39 -8.43
C LYS A 38 -8.88 1.65 -7.78
N SER A 39 -9.03 1.63 -6.45
CA SER A 39 -9.63 2.75 -5.73
C SER A 39 -8.80 4.04 -5.80
N CYS A 40 -7.47 3.95 -5.73
CA CYS A 40 -6.62 5.13 -5.89
C CYS A 40 -6.69 5.70 -7.31
N THR A 41 -6.69 4.84 -8.34
CA THR A 41 -6.79 5.27 -9.74
C THR A 41 -8.13 5.94 -10.01
N GLU A 42 -9.25 5.32 -9.61
CA GLU A 42 -10.60 5.90 -9.76
C GLU A 42 -10.71 7.27 -9.09
N PHE A 43 -10.17 7.40 -7.87
CA PHE A 43 -10.19 8.67 -7.15
C PHE A 43 -9.38 9.75 -7.87
N VAL A 44 -8.21 9.40 -8.39
CA VAL A 44 -7.35 10.31 -9.15
C VAL A 44 -8.01 10.73 -10.46
N GLU A 45 -8.64 9.81 -11.19
CA GLU A 45 -9.36 10.14 -12.42
C GLU A 45 -10.50 11.13 -12.18
N GLN A 46 -11.21 10.98 -11.06
CA GLN A 46 -12.34 11.84 -10.71
C GLN A 46 -11.93 13.18 -10.10
N HIS A 47 -10.84 13.24 -9.31
CA HIS A 47 -10.54 14.41 -8.46
C HIS A 47 -9.09 14.92 -8.56
N GLY A 48 -8.19 14.11 -9.11
CA GLY A 48 -6.74 14.30 -8.98
C GLY A 48 -6.06 14.90 -10.20
N ILE A 49 -6.75 15.06 -11.33
CA ILE A 49 -6.18 15.60 -12.58
C ILE A 49 -5.87 17.09 -12.42
N VAL A 50 -4.66 17.38 -11.92
CA VAL A 50 -4.13 18.72 -11.65
C VAL A 50 -2.67 18.84 -12.08
N ASP A 51 -2.16 20.06 -12.16
CA ASP A 51 -0.77 20.32 -12.49
C ASP A 51 0.19 19.63 -11.52
N GLY A 52 1.09 18.82 -12.07
CA GLY A 52 2.08 18.10 -11.27
C GLY A 52 1.52 16.90 -10.51
N ILE A 53 0.35 16.37 -10.92
CA ILE A 53 -0.12 15.05 -10.49
C ILE A 53 1.01 14.00 -10.58
N TYR A 54 1.09 13.13 -9.58
CA TYR A 54 2.17 12.13 -9.37
C TYR A 54 3.59 12.67 -9.17
N ARG A 55 3.85 13.96 -9.44
CA ARG A 55 5.17 14.61 -9.25
C ARG A 55 5.28 15.35 -7.92
N LEU A 56 4.24 16.10 -7.55
CA LEU A 56 4.22 16.87 -6.31
C LEU A 56 3.98 15.94 -5.11
N SER A 57 4.83 16.07 -4.09
CA SER A 57 4.75 15.23 -2.89
C SER A 57 3.52 15.56 -2.05
N GLY A 58 2.77 14.53 -1.66
CA GLY A 58 1.72 14.65 -0.65
C GLY A 58 2.28 14.75 0.78
N VAL A 59 1.37 14.98 1.73
CA VAL A 59 1.73 15.08 3.16
C VAL A 59 2.05 13.68 3.71
N SER A 60 3.31 13.46 4.12
CA SER A 60 3.82 12.16 4.57
C SER A 60 3.00 11.53 5.70
N SER A 61 2.55 12.31 6.67
CA SER A 61 1.73 11.81 7.79
C SER A 61 0.35 11.32 7.34
N ASN A 62 -0.25 11.92 6.31
CA ASN A 62 -1.51 11.43 5.74
C ASN A 62 -1.30 10.11 4.99
N ILE A 63 -0.19 10.00 4.23
CA ILE A 63 0.16 8.76 3.52
C ILE A 63 0.42 7.61 4.50
N GLN A 64 1.09 7.86 5.63
CA GLN A 64 1.31 6.83 6.64
C GLN A 64 0.03 6.35 7.32
N LYS A 65 -1.01 7.20 7.44
CA LYS A 65 -2.31 6.79 7.99
C LYS A 65 -3.14 5.96 7.01
N LEU A 66 -2.95 6.17 5.70
CA LEU A 66 -3.63 5.41 4.65
C LEU A 66 -3.06 4.00 4.48
N ARG A 67 -1.81 3.78 4.91
CA ARG A 67 -1.05 2.54 4.74
C ARG A 67 -1.22 1.57 5.91
#